data_AF-A0A420MDB2-F1
#
_entry.id   AF-A0A420MDB2-F1
#
_cell.length_a   1.000
_cell.length_b   1.000
_cell.length_c   1.000
_cell.angle_alpha   90.00
_cell.angle_beta   90.00
_cell.angle_gamma   90.00
#
_symmetry.space_group_name_H-M   'P 1'
#
loop_
_entity.id
_entity.type
_entity.pdbx_description
1 polymer ?
#
loop_
_entity_poly.entity_id
_entity_poly.type
_entity_poly.pdbx_seq_one_letter_code
_entity_poly.pdbx_strand_id
1 'polypeptide(L)' 'MCTSKYIKYTCGCKKEMEFIQCPERQGTNIRCHPVIKEWGKDSTNYCSRHLVKPDAPVKYTDPNGEILED' A
#
# COMPACT_ATOMS: atom_id res chain seq x y z
N MET A 1 7.94 4.58 -22.44
CA MET A 1 7.42 5.46 -21.36
C MET A 1 7.77 4.85 -20.01
N CYS A 2 8.05 5.65 -18.98
CA CYS A 2 8.31 5.15 -17.62
C CYS A 2 7.04 4.54 -17.01
N THR A 3 7.21 3.54 -16.15
CA THR A 3 6.11 2.84 -15.45
C THR A 3 6.30 2.90 -13.94
N SER A 4 5.23 3.21 -13.21
CA SER A 4 5.16 3.10 -11.75
C SER A 4 4.19 1.97 -11.39
N LYS A 5 4.67 0.99 -10.61
CA LYS A 5 3.88 -0.16 -10.17
C LYS A 5 3.23 0.09 -8.81
N TYR A 6 2.07 -0.53 -8.57
CA TYR A 6 1.38 -0.49 -7.27
C TYR A 6 1.18 -1.89 -6.67
N ILE A 7 1.15 -1.93 -5.34
CA ILE A 7 0.63 -3.04 -4.54
C ILE A 7 -0.67 -2.62 -3.86
N LYS A 8 -1.60 -3.55 -3.71
CA LYS A 8 -2.89 -3.43 -2.99
C LYS A 8 -2.83 -4.43 -1.86
N TYR A 9 -3.18 -3.97 -0.67
CA TYR A 9 -3.22 -4.80 0.53
C TYR A 9 -4.61 -5.40 0.72
N THR A 10 -4.71 -6.42 1.57
CA THR A 10 -6.01 -7.03 1.93
C THR A 10 -7.00 -6.00 2.49
N CYS A 11 -6.49 -4.98 3.18
CA CYS A 11 -7.26 -3.82 3.66
C CYS A 11 -7.68 -2.82 2.58
N GLY A 12 -7.43 -3.10 1.29
CA GLY A 12 -7.76 -2.23 0.16
C GLY A 12 -6.79 -1.07 -0.09
N CYS A 13 -5.89 -0.76 0.85
CA CYS A 13 -4.87 0.28 0.66
C CYS A 13 -3.99 0.00 -0.56
N LYS A 14 -3.55 1.05 -1.24
CA LYS A 14 -2.57 0.97 -2.33
C LYS A 14 -1.27 1.67 -1.94
N LYS A 15 -0.13 1.11 -2.34
CA LYS A 15 1.20 1.72 -2.16
C LYS A 15 2.01 1.62 -3.45
N GLU A 16 2.76 2.67 -3.76
CA GLU A 16 3.71 2.69 -4.86
C GLU A 16 4.89 1.74 -4.57
N MET A 17 5.31 1.00 -5.59
CA MET A 17 6.37 0.00 -5.52
C MET A 17 7.60 0.49 -6.29
N GLU A 18 7.94 -0.20 -7.38
CA GLU A 18 9.10 0.04 -8.21
C GLU A 18 8.72 1.03 -9.33
N PHE A 19 9.63 1.97 -9.55
CA PHE A 19 9.60 2.85 -10.70
C PHE A 19 10.59 2.34 -11.75
N ILE A 20 10.09 2.03 -12.94
CA ILE A 20 10.88 1.51 -14.05
C ILE A 20 11.06 2.62 -15.08
N GLN A 21 12.30 3.09 -15.24
CA GLN A 21 12.66 4.00 -16.33
C GLN A 21 12.62 3.27 -17.67
N CYS A 22 12.10 3.94 -18.71
CA CYS A 22 12.19 3.40 -20.05
C CYS A 22 13.65 3.37 -20.53
N PRO A 23 13.99 2.48 -21.49
CA PRO A 23 15.36 2.35 -22.00
C PRO A 23 15.98 3.68 -22.44
N GLU A 24 15.21 4.54 -23.09
CA GLU A 24 15.64 5.86 -23.58
C GLU A 24 16.10 6.83 -22.49
N ARG A 25 15.70 6.63 -21.23
CA ARG A 25 16.01 7.51 -20.10
C ARG A 25 16.88 6.84 -19.03
N GLN A 26 17.26 5.57 -19.23
CA GLN A 26 18.10 4.84 -18.28
C GLN A 26 19.44 5.56 -18.04
N GLY A 27 19.88 5.58 -16.79
CA GLY A 27 21.12 6.26 -16.38
C GLY A 27 21.00 7.79 -16.28
N THR A 28 19.80 8.35 -16.47
CA THR A 28 19.54 9.78 -16.28
C THR A 28 18.62 10.04 -15.08
N ASN A 29 18.62 11.26 -14.56
CA ASN A 29 17.66 11.70 -13.53
C ASN A 29 16.31 12.17 -14.13
N ILE A 30 16.07 11.94 -15.42
CA ILE A 30 14.89 12.40 -16.15
C ILE A 30 13.84 11.29 -16.19
N ARG A 31 12.56 11.66 -16.05
CA ARG A 31 11.41 10.75 -16.22
C ARG A 31 10.57 11.13 -17.44
N CYS A 32 9.86 10.16 -18.00
CA CYS A 32 8.80 10.44 -18.97
C CYS A 32 7.67 11.24 -18.35
N HIS A 33 6.98 12.01 -19.20
CA HIS A 33 5.68 12.57 -18.91
C HIS A 33 4.73 12.26 -20.07
N PRO A 34 3.61 11.55 -19.86
CA PRO A 34 3.15 11.02 -18.56
C PRO A 34 4.00 9.83 -18.06
N VAL A 35 3.70 9.35 -16.84
CA VAL A 35 4.17 8.06 -16.31
C VAL A 35 2.99 7.08 -16.32
N ILE A 36 3.19 5.86 -16.80
CA ILE A 36 2.15 4.82 -16.81
C ILE A 36 2.04 4.26 -15.40
N LYS A 37 0.81 4.09 -14.93
CA LYS A 37 0.51 3.50 -13.63
C LYS A 37 -0.01 2.09 -13.85
N GLU A 38 0.70 1.11 -13.33
CA GLU A 38 0.38 -0.31 -13.54
C GLU A 38 0.18 -1.06 -12.25
N TRP A 39 -0.65 -2.08 -12.34
CA TRP A 39 -0.85 -3.02 -11.27
C TRP A 39 0.35 -3.98 -11.17
N GLY A 40 0.97 -4.04 -9.99
CA GLY A 40 2.12 -4.89 -9.74
C GLY A 40 1.74 -6.24 -9.16
N LYS A 41 1.18 -6.24 -7.94
CA LYS A 41 0.79 -7.47 -7.24
C LYS A 41 -0.18 -7.20 -6.08
N ASP A 42 -0.92 -8.22 -5.66
CA ASP A 42 -1.66 -8.20 -4.40
C ASP A 42 -0.73 -8.56 -3.24
N SER A 43 -0.91 -7.90 -2.09
CA SER A 43 -0.32 -8.34 -0.83
C SER A 43 -1.25 -9.33 -0.15
N THR A 44 -0.67 -10.39 0.41
CA THR A 44 -1.36 -11.32 1.30
C THR A 44 -1.56 -10.78 2.72
N ASN A 45 -1.10 -9.56 3.00
CA ASN A 45 -1.13 -8.95 4.33
C ASN A 45 -1.85 -7.58 4.31
N TYR A 46 -2.16 -7.07 5.50
CA TYR A 46 -2.59 -5.70 5.73
C TYR A 46 -1.42 -4.74 5.49
N CYS A 47 -1.72 -3.48 5.18
CA CYS A 47 -0.68 -2.46 5.17
C CYS A 47 -0.21 -2.16 6.61
N SER A 48 1.00 -1.63 6.78
CA SER A 48 1.57 -1.38 8.11
C SER A 48 0.73 -0.45 9.00
N ARG A 49 -0.13 0.39 8.41
CA ARG A 49 -1.06 1.26 9.15
C ARG A 49 -2.27 0.52 9.73
N HIS A 50 -2.61 -0.64 9.18
CA HIS A 50 -3.72 -1.47 9.64
C HIS A 50 -3.25 -2.75 10.34
N LEU A 51 -1.94 -2.90 10.56
CA LEU A 51 -1.42 -3.90 11.48
C LEU A 51 -1.49 -3.34 12.89
N VAL A 52 -2.08 -4.13 13.79
CA VAL A 52 -2.10 -3.83 15.23
C VAL A 52 -0.76 -4.18 15.85
N LYS A 53 -0.32 -3.38 16.84
CA LYS A 53 0.88 -3.70 17.61
C LYS A 53 0.60 -4.88 18.55
N PRO A 54 1.61 -5.68 18.91
CA PRO A 54 1.43 -6.79 19.85
C PRO A 54 0.91 -6.36 21.23
N ASP A 55 1.25 -5.15 21.67
CA ASP A 55 0.88 -4.54 22.94
C ASP A 55 -0.37 -3.65 22.85
N ALA A 56 -1.10 -3.69 21.72
CA ALA A 56 -2.31 -2.91 21.57
C ALA A 56 -3.37 -3.39 22.59
N PRO A 57 -3.98 -2.48 23.38
CA PRO A 57 -5.02 -2.86 24.32
C PRO A 57 -6.21 -3.45 23.55
N VAL A 58 -6.63 -4.65 23.94
CA VAL A 58 -7.82 -5.29 23.38
C VAL A 58 -9.04 -4.53 23.90
N LYS A 59 -9.85 -4.02 22.98
CA LYS A 59 -11.14 -3.42 23.29
C LYS A 59 -12.21 -4.23 22.58
N TYR A 60 -13.09 -4.83 23.35
CA TYR A 60 -14.31 -5.43 22.82
C TYR A 60 -15.35 -4.34 22.72
N THR A 61 -16.04 -4.28 21.58
CA THR A 61 -17.18 -3.38 21.40
C THR A 61 -18.39 -4.21 21.06
N ASP A 62 -19.54 -3.81 21.59
CA ASP A 62 -20.82 -4.37 21.19
C ASP A 62 -21.17 -3.93 19.75
N PRO A 63 -22.22 -4.49 19.12
CA PRO A 63 -22.66 -4.08 17.79
C PRO A 63 -23.07 -2.60 17.66
N ASN A 64 -23.30 -1.91 18.78
CA ASN A 64 -23.63 -0.48 18.84
C ASN A 64 -22.39 0.40 19.02
N GLY A 65 -21.20 -0.20 19.16
CA GLY A 65 -19.93 0.50 19.34
C GLY A 65 -19.62 0.89 20.79
N GLU A 66 -20.40 0.42 21.76
CA GLU A 66 -20.11 0.61 23.18
C GLU A 66 -18.99 -0.34 23.62
N ILE A 67 -18.03 0.18 24.39
CA ILE A 67 -16.91 -0.61 24.89
C ILE A 67 -17.44 -1.53 25.99
N LEU A 68 -17.25 -2.83 25.82
CA LEU A 68 -17.51 -3.82 26.86
C LEU A 68 -16.29 -3.82 27.79
N GLU A 69 -16.48 -3.34 29.02
CA GLU A 69 -15.51 -3.48 30.10
C GLU A 69 -15.65 -4.89 30.71
N ASP A 70 -14.53 -5.57 30.96
CA ASP A 70 -14.48 -6.86 31.67
C ASP A 70 -14.79 -6.71 33.18
#